data_AF-A0A413YU30-F1
#
_entry.id   AF-A0A413YU30-F1
#
_cell.length_a   1.000
_cell.length_b   1.000
_cell.length_c   1.000
_cell.angle_alpha   90.00
_cell.angle_beta   90.00
_cell.angle_gamma   90.00
#
_symmetry.space_group_name_H-M   'P 1'
#
loop_
_entity.id
_entity.type
_entity.pdbx_description
1 polymer ?
#
loop_
_entity_poly.entity_id
_entity_poly.type
_entity_poly.pdbx_seq_one_letter_code
_entity_poly.pdbx_strand_id
1 'polypeptide(L)'
;MESIMQDIKECYLCRMEMLQNNNFKQLPSSGLECHHIMHGTANRKISEHYGLKVWLCPEHHRTGKDAVHKCRETDLKLIKAGQARFEQVFSHGEWMQVFMKNYL
;
A
#
# COMPACT_ATOMS: atom_id res chain seq x y z
N MET A 1 -1.57 -10.28 -10.23
CA MET A 1 -0.94 -9.13 -10.93
C MET A 1 0.28 -8.68 -10.16
N GLU A 2 1.24 -8.02 -10.81
CA GLU A 2 2.26 -7.23 -10.10
C GLU A 2 1.59 -6.06 -9.35
N SER A 3 2.32 -5.40 -8.46
CA SER A 3 1.75 -4.28 -7.72
C SER A 3 1.54 -3.08 -8.65
N ILE A 4 0.38 -2.42 -8.57
CA ILE A 4 0.17 -1.11 -9.22
C ILE A 4 0.71 0.05 -8.37
N MET A 5 1.11 -0.25 -7.13
CA MET A 5 1.53 0.72 -6.11
C MET A 5 3.03 1.00 -6.17
N GLN A 6 3.84 0.07 -6.67
CA GLN A 6 5.29 0.16 -6.65
C GLN A 6 5.91 -0.68 -7.77
N ASP A 7 6.91 -0.12 -8.45
CA ASP A 7 7.67 -0.82 -9.50
C ASP A 7 8.90 -1.53 -8.93
N ILE A 8 9.40 -1.06 -7.79
CA ILE A 8 10.61 -1.58 -7.13
C ILE A 8 10.23 -2.27 -5.82
N LYS A 9 10.86 -3.40 -5.54
CA LYS A 9 10.71 -4.13 -4.28
C LYS A 9 11.51 -3.44 -3.17
N GLU A 10 10.89 -2.45 -2.53
CA GLU A 10 11.40 -1.72 -1.37
C GLU A 10 10.25 -1.41 -0.40
N CYS A 11 10.55 -0.96 0.83
CA CYS A 11 9.48 -0.55 1.75
C CYS A 11 8.77 0.71 1.21
N TYR A 12 7.50 0.58 0.87
CA TYR A 12 6.69 1.68 0.32
C TYR A 12 6.64 2.89 1.27
N LEU A 13 6.48 2.65 2.57
CA LEU A 13 6.40 3.72 3.58
C LEU A 13 7.76 4.41 3.80
N CYS A 14 8.86 3.65 3.87
CA CYS A 14 10.21 4.26 3.89
C CYS A 14 10.44 5.14 2.65
N ARG A 15 10.05 4.68 1.46
CA ARG A 15 10.22 5.48 0.23
C ARG A 15 9.41 6.77 0.30
N MET A 16 8.15 6.71 0.75
CA MET A 16 7.34 7.92 0.94
C MET A 16 7.99 8.92 1.90
N GLU A 17 8.47 8.46 3.06
CA GLU A 17 9.16 9.31 4.04
C GLU A 17 10.44 9.92 3.45
N MET A 18 11.22 9.14 2.72
CA MET A 18 12.45 9.62 2.09
C MET A 18 12.18 10.69 1.03
N LEU A 19 11.16 10.50 0.18
CA LEU A 19 10.77 11.50 -0.83
C LEU A 19 10.34 12.82 -0.18
N GLN A 20 9.58 12.76 0.92
CA GLN A 20 9.20 13.97 1.68
C GLN A 20 10.40 14.73 2.24
N ASN A 21 11.51 14.01 2.53
CA ASN A 21 12.74 14.57 3.05
C ASN A 21 13.81 14.81 1.96
N ASN A 22 13.43 14.80 0.67
CA ASN A 22 14.35 14.94 -0.47
C ASN A 22 15.55 13.98 -0.43
N ASN A 23 15.34 12.78 0.10
CA ASN A 23 16.35 11.74 0.22
C ASN A 23 16.12 10.65 -0.84
N PHE A 24 17.12 10.43 -1.69
CA PHE A 24 17.03 9.51 -2.83
C PHE A 24 17.93 8.29 -2.69
N LYS A 25 18.38 7.97 -1.47
CA LYS A 25 19.17 6.75 -1.24
C LYS A 25 18.37 5.50 -1.62
N GLN A 26 19.11 4.46 -2.00
CA GLN A 26 18.56 3.13 -2.24
C GLN A 26 18.08 2.52 -0.92
N LEU A 27 16.91 1.90 -0.95
CA LEU A 27 16.37 1.15 0.19
C LEU A 27 16.69 -0.34 0.05
N PRO A 28 16.77 -1.09 1.17
CA PRO A 28 16.91 -2.54 1.12
C PRO A 28 15.73 -3.22 0.42
N SER A 29 16.02 -4.26 -0.37
CA SER A 29 15.01 -5.10 -1.04
C SER A 29 14.78 -6.45 -0.34
N SER A 30 15.57 -6.76 0.68
CA SER A 30 15.50 -7.98 1.49
C SER A 30 14.72 -7.77 2.80
N GLY A 31 14.14 -8.85 3.33
CA GLY A 31 13.44 -8.81 4.63
C GLY A 31 12.09 -8.07 4.60
N LEU A 32 11.53 -7.85 3.41
CA LEU A 32 10.24 -7.20 3.22
C LEU A 32 9.09 -8.19 3.29
N GLU A 33 7.98 -7.72 3.82
CA GLU A 33 6.73 -8.45 3.99
C GLU A 33 5.67 -7.86 3.04
N CYS A 34 4.91 -8.72 2.36
CA CYS A 34 3.86 -8.28 1.45
C CYS A 34 2.61 -7.89 2.24
N HIS A 35 2.09 -6.69 1.99
CA HIS A 35 0.90 -6.17 2.63
C HIS A 35 -0.18 -5.87 1.60
N HIS A 36 -1.38 -6.41 1.79
CA HIS A 36 -2.56 -6.08 0.97
C HIS A 36 -3.21 -4.81 1.50
N ILE A 37 -3.47 -3.84 0.62
CA ILE A 37 -4.02 -2.55 1.03
C ILE A 37 -5.43 -2.69 1.63
N MET A 38 -6.24 -3.60 1.08
CA MET A 38 -7.61 -3.82 1.53
C MET A 38 -7.72 -5.10 2.37
N HIS A 39 -8.26 -4.96 3.58
CA HIS A 39 -8.34 -6.02 4.59
C HIS A 39 -9.42 -7.07 4.31
N GLY A 40 -9.21 -8.29 4.80
CA GLY A 40 -10.19 -9.37 4.77
C GLY A 40 -9.97 -10.36 3.61
N THR A 41 -10.43 -11.61 3.80
CA THR A 41 -10.15 -12.72 2.88
C THR A 41 -10.65 -12.48 1.45
N ALA A 42 -11.84 -11.90 1.30
CA ALA A 42 -12.39 -11.55 -0.02
C ALA A 42 -11.53 -10.47 -0.70
N ASN A 43 -11.22 -9.40 0.03
CA ASN A 43 -10.42 -8.28 -0.47
C ASN A 43 -8.97 -8.66 -0.75
N ARG A 44 -8.43 -9.70 -0.10
CA ARG A 44 -7.11 -10.24 -0.44
C ARG A 44 -7.08 -10.76 -1.87
N LYS A 45 -8.08 -11.55 -2.29
CA LYS A 45 -8.16 -12.05 -3.67
C LYS A 45 -8.31 -10.92 -4.68
N ILE A 46 -9.14 -9.93 -4.37
CA ILE A 46 -9.32 -8.72 -5.17
C ILE A 46 -8.00 -7.93 -5.27
N SER A 47 -7.30 -7.77 -4.15
CA SER A 47 -6.02 -7.07 -4.11
C SER A 47 -4.94 -7.78 -4.94
N GLU A 48 -4.93 -9.11 -4.95
CA GLU A 48 -4.04 -9.90 -5.82
C GLU A 48 -4.40 -9.77 -7.31
N HIS A 49 -5.70 -9.67 -7.61
CA HIS A 49 -6.20 -9.47 -8.97
C HIS A 49 -5.79 -8.10 -9.53
N TYR A 50 -6.02 -7.02 -8.78
CA TYR A 50 -5.75 -5.64 -9.21
C TYR A 50 -4.34 -5.12 -8.88
N GLY A 51 -3.53 -5.88 -8.15
CA GLY A 51 -2.20 -5.43 -7.74
C GLY A 51 -2.19 -4.43 -6.58
N LEU A 52 -3.25 -4.37 -5.75
CA LEU A 52 -3.36 -3.50 -4.57
C LEU A 52 -2.60 -4.07 -3.36
N LYS A 53 -1.29 -4.19 -3.50
CA LYS A 53 -0.37 -4.68 -2.47
C LYS A 53 0.94 -3.93 -2.51
N VAL A 54 1.60 -3.78 -1.36
CA VAL A 54 2.89 -3.12 -1.20
C VAL A 54 3.88 -4.02 -0.47
N TRP A 55 5.17 -3.72 -0.57
CA TRP A 55 6.20 -4.32 0.26
C TRP A 55 6.47 -3.38 1.42
N LEU A 56 6.56 -3.91 2.63
CA LEU A 56 6.84 -3.15 3.84
C LEU A 56 7.97 -3.81 4.62
N CYS A 57 8.84 -3.02 5.27
CA CYS A 57 9.77 -3.55 6.25
C CYS A 57 8.98 -4.00 7.51
N PRO A 58 9.55 -4.87 8.37
CA PRO A 58 8.86 -5.34 9.57
C PRO A 58 8.45 -4.19 10.51
N GLU A 59 9.24 -3.11 10.55
CA GLU A 59 8.95 -1.91 11.35
C GLU A 59 7.68 -1.22 10.89
N HIS A 60 7.52 -0.98 9.58
CA HIS A 60 6.32 -0.36 9.02
C HIS A 60 5.15 -1.34 8.81
N HIS A 61 5.39 -2.65 8.83
CA HIS A 61 4.32 -3.63 8.71
C HIS A 61 3.69 -4.00 10.06
N ARG A 62 4.52 -4.38 11.05
CA ARG A 62 4.03 -5.02 12.28
C ARG A 62 4.68 -4.57 13.59
N THR A 63 5.94 -4.16 13.62
CA THR A 63 6.66 -3.96 14.90
C THR A 63 6.70 -2.50 15.38
N GLY A 64 6.88 -1.54 14.49
CA GLY A 64 7.07 -0.12 14.81
C GLY A 64 5.82 0.58 15.33
N LYS A 65 5.99 1.78 15.87
CA LYS A 65 4.87 2.61 16.36
C LYS A 65 3.92 3.03 15.23
N ASP A 66 4.47 3.29 14.05
CA ASP A 66 3.74 3.71 12.86
C ASP A 66 3.41 2.51 11.94
N ALA A 67 3.61 1.28 12.42
CA ALA A 67 3.31 0.07 11.67
C ALA A 67 1.84 0.04 11.22
N VAL A 68 1.57 -0.38 9.98
CA VAL A 68 0.21 -0.41 9.43
C VAL A 68 -0.76 -1.24 10.28
N HIS A 69 -0.29 -2.34 10.88
CA HIS A 69 -1.12 -3.16 11.77
C HIS A 69 -1.30 -2.59 13.18
N LYS A 70 -0.64 -1.48 13.52
CA LYS A 70 -0.70 -0.83 14.84
C LYS A 70 -1.22 0.61 14.78
N CYS A 71 -1.06 1.28 13.64
CA CYS A 71 -1.39 2.68 13.46
C CYS A 71 -2.50 2.85 12.41
N ARG A 72 -3.69 3.23 12.90
CA ARG A 72 -4.87 3.46 12.05
C ARG A 72 -4.65 4.58 11.03
N GLU A 73 -3.83 5.57 11.36
CA GLU A 73 -3.48 6.66 10.44
C GLU A 73 -2.63 6.15 9.28
N THR A 74 -1.59 5.35 9.56
CA THR A 74 -0.78 4.70 8.52
C THR A 74 -1.62 3.81 7.62
N ASP A 75 -2.52 3.03 8.20
CA ASP A 75 -3.48 2.19 7.47
C ASP A 75 -4.36 3.01 6.53
N LEU A 76 -5.00 4.08 7.03
CA LEU A 76 -5.78 4.99 6.19
C LEU A 76 -4.96 5.64 5.08
N LYS A 77 -3.71 6.02 5.37
CA LYS A 77 -2.80 6.60 4.39
C LYS A 77 -2.54 5.62 3.23
N LEU A 78 -2.32 4.34 3.53
CA LEU A 78 -2.15 3.31 2.51
C LEU A 78 -3.43 3.06 1.72
N ILE A 79 -4.60 3.02 2.36
CA ILE A 79 -5.88 2.84 1.67
C ILE A 79 -6.15 4.01 0.71
N LYS A 80 -5.94 5.24 1.17
CA LYS A 80 -6.10 6.45 0.33
C LYS A 80 -5.15 6.43 -0.87
N ALA A 81 -3.88 6.10 -0.64
CA ALA A 81 -2.91 5.95 -1.73
C ALA A 81 -3.34 4.85 -2.71
N GLY A 82 -3.83 3.72 -2.18
CA GLY A 82 -4.36 2.60 -2.96
C GLY A 82 -5.52 3.00 -3.85
N GLN A 83 -6.51 3.71 -3.30
CA GLN A 83 -7.64 4.22 -4.06
C GLN A 83 -7.19 5.21 -5.13
N ALA A 84 -6.40 6.22 -4.76
CA ALA A 84 -5.92 7.22 -5.72
C ALA A 84 -5.18 6.56 -6.90
N ARG A 85 -4.34 5.56 -6.63
CA ARG A 85 -3.62 4.84 -7.68
C ARG A 85 -4.54 3.93 -8.50
N PHE A 86 -5.48 3.24 -7.86
CA PHE A 86 -6.48 2.42 -8.56
C PHE A 86 -7.28 3.27 -9.55
N GLU A 87 -7.77 4.43 -9.11
CA GLU A 87 -8.59 5.31 -9.94
C GLU A 87 -7.82 5.91 -11.13
N GLN A 88 -6.49 6.09 -11.00
CA GLN A 88 -5.64 6.52 -12.12
C GLN A 88 -5.45 5.43 -13.19
N VAL A 89 -5.43 4.16 -12.78
CA VAL A 89 -5.15 3.01 -13.67
C VAL A 89 -6.45 2.44 -14.26
N PHE A 90 -7.51 2.46 -13.47
CA PHE A 90 -8.84 1.92 -13.77
C PHE A 90 -9.85 3.08 -13.76
N SER A 91 -10.73 3.15 -12.76
CA SER A 91 -11.69 4.26 -12.61
C SER A 91 -12.27 4.33 -11.18
N HIS A 92 -12.83 5.50 -10.82
CA HIS A 92 -13.62 5.65 -9.59
C HIS A 92 -14.86 4.74 -9.57
N GLY A 93 -15.52 4.56 -10.72
CA GLY A 93 -16.70 3.69 -10.83
C GLY A 93 -16.37 2.24 -10.47
N GLU A 94 -15.27 1.71 -11.00
CA GLU A 94 -14.81 0.36 -10.66
C GLU A 94 -14.39 0.25 -9.19
N TRP A 95 -13.73 1.27 -8.63
CA TRP A 95 -13.41 1.28 -7.20
C TRP A 95 -14.66 1.14 -6.34
N MET A 96 -15.69 1.93 -6.65
CA MET A 96 -16.97 1.89 -5.92
C MET A 96 -17.73 0.59 -6.13
N GLN A 97 -17.67 -0.02 -7.31
CA GLN A 97 -18.26 -1.35 -7.55
C GLN A 97 -17.57 -2.44 -6.72
N VAL A 98 -16.25 -2.39 -6.59
CA VAL A 98 -15.45 -3.44 -5.95
C VAL A 98 -15.41 -3.27 -4.42
N PHE A 99 -15.15 -2.06 -3.93
CA PHE A 99 -14.90 -1.79 -2.51
C PHE A 99 -16.04 -1.07 -1.80
N MET A 100 -17.02 -0.55 -2.55
CA MET A 100 -18.26 0.05 -2.04
C MET A 100 -18.07 1.22 -1.05
N LYS A 101 -16.87 1.80 -0.99
CA LYS A 101 -16.54 2.88 -0.06
C LYS A 101 -15.50 3.81 -0.65
N ASN A 102 -15.78 5.10 -0.61
CA ASN A 102 -14.82 6.15 -0.93
C ASN A 102 -13.97 6.49 0.31
N TYR A 103 -12.65 6.51 0.16
CA TYR A 103 -11.66 6.91 1.16
C TYR A 103 -10.95 8.22 0.81
N LEU A 104 -11.12 8.76 -0.40
CA LEU A 104 -10.59 10.07 -0.82
C LEU A 104 -11.53 11.21 -0.45
#